data_AF-A0A396QHR8-F1
#
_entry.id   AF-A0A396QHR8-F1
#
_cell.length_a   1.000
_cell.length_b   1.000
_cell.length_c   1.000
_cell.angle_alpha   90.00
_cell.angle_beta   90.00
_cell.angle_gamma   90.00
#
_symmetry.space_group_name_H-M   'P 1'
#
loop_
_entity.id
_entity.type
_entity.pdbx_description
1 polymer ?
#
loop_
_entity_poly.entity_id
_entity_poly.type
_entity_poly.pdbx_seq_one_letter_code
_entity_poly.pdbx_strand_id
1 'polypeptide(L)'
;MANWYKNLYVGETAKGRERKIRHQVNRGRFLPGLYLITYAANEKDQLDIIESRYLVQKRVRNTLPEIIGVASDIRRRWKLSGK
;
A
#
# COMPACT_ATOMS: atom_id res chain seq x y z
N MET A 1 0.09 10.63 -9.64
CA MET A 1 0.37 10.40 -8.21
C MET A 1 -0.76 9.56 -7.66
N ALA A 2 -0.50 8.64 -6.72
CA ALA A 2 -1.57 7.86 -6.12
C ALA A 2 -2.48 8.77 -5.28
N ASN A 3 -3.79 8.54 -5.32
CA ASN A 3 -4.74 9.28 -4.48
C ASN A 3 -4.80 8.63 -3.10
N TRP A 4 -4.75 9.44 -2.04
CA TRP A 4 -4.67 8.97 -0.65
C TRP A 4 -5.80 9.59 0.17
N TYR A 5 -6.53 8.74 0.87
CA TYR A 5 -7.56 9.20 1.80
C TYR A 5 -6.94 10.04 2.94
N LYS A 6 -7.64 11.10 3.34
CA LYS A 6 -7.17 12.05 4.35
C LYS A 6 -6.94 11.37 5.70
N ASN A 7 -7.84 10.49 6.10
CA ASN A 7 -7.78 9.73 7.36
C ASN A 7 -7.34 8.28 7.10
N LEU A 8 -6.20 8.14 6.42
CA LEU A 8 -5.64 6.84 6.03
C LEU A 8 -5.64 5.84 7.20
N TYR A 9 -6.25 4.67 7.01
CA TYR A 9 -6.20 3.58 7.98
C TYR A 9 -4.84 2.90 7.93
N VAL A 10 -4.13 2.87 9.05
CA VAL A 10 -2.77 2.33 9.12
C VAL A 10 -2.74 1.16 10.09
N GLY A 11 -2.42 -0.03 9.59
CA GLY A 11 -2.22 -1.19 10.44
C GLY A 11 -1.06 -0.97 11.43
N GLU A 12 -1.13 -1.58 12.62
CA GLU A 12 -0.18 -1.36 13.72
C GLU A 12 1.29 -1.51 13.34
N THR A 13 1.57 -2.42 12.42
CA THR A 13 2.89 -2.76 11.90
C THR A 13 3.42 -1.77 10.86
N ALA A 14 2.53 -0.99 10.24
CA ALA A 14 2.84 0.08 9.29
C ALA A 14 2.92 1.47 9.97
N LYS A 15 2.45 1.57 11.22
CA LYS A 15 2.42 2.80 12.01
C LYS A 15 3.81 3.42 12.16
N GLY A 16 3.92 4.73 11.93
CA GLY A 16 5.17 5.49 11.96
C GLY A 16 6.04 5.38 10.69
N ARG A 17 5.56 4.68 9.64
CA ARG A 17 6.28 4.51 8.36
C ARG A 17 5.48 5.04 7.16
N GLU A 18 4.37 5.71 7.42
CA GLU A 18 3.40 6.18 6.42
C GLU A 18 4.06 7.05 5.37
N ARG A 19 4.91 8.01 5.80
CA ARG A 19 5.65 8.88 4.87
C ARG A 19 6.53 8.09 3.91
N LYS A 20 7.25 7.07 4.41
CA LYS A 20 8.12 6.21 3.60
C LYS A 20 7.29 5.35 2.65
N ILE A 21 6.20 4.77 3.14
CA ILE A 21 5.26 3.98 2.33
C ILE A 21 4.68 4.83 1.20
N ARG A 22 4.13 6.00 1.51
CA ARG A 22 3.59 6.95 0.52
C ARG A 22 4.62 7.31 -0.55
N HIS A 23 5.84 7.65 -0.13
CA HIS A 23 6.92 7.97 -1.07
C HIS A 23 7.21 6.81 -2.03
N GLN A 24 7.30 5.58 -1.52
CA GLN A 24 7.63 4.43 -2.36
C GLN A 24 6.48 4.00 -3.27
N VAL A 25 5.25 4.02 -2.77
CA VAL A 25 4.04 3.74 -3.56
C VAL A 25 3.90 4.74 -4.70
N ASN A 26 4.10 6.03 -4.43
CA ASN A 26 4.07 7.07 -5.46
C ASN A 26 5.16 6.88 -6.53
N ARG A 27 6.30 6.28 -6.17
CA ARG A 27 7.37 5.92 -7.13
C ARG A 27 7.11 4.59 -7.85
N GLY A 28 6.08 3.84 -7.47
CA GLY A 28 5.80 2.51 -8.01
C GLY A 28 6.83 1.46 -7.62
N ARG A 29 7.45 1.60 -6.44
CA ARG A 29 8.39 0.60 -5.95
C ARG A 29 7.65 -0.53 -5.25
N PHE A 30 8.14 -1.74 -5.49
CA PHE A 30 7.74 -2.90 -4.72
C PHE A 30 8.31 -2.83 -3.29
N LEU A 31 7.44 -3.00 -2.29
CA LEU A 31 7.80 -3.27 -0.90
C LEU A 31 7.24 -4.62 -0.47
N PRO A 32 8.11 -5.64 -0.29
CA PRO A 32 7.67 -6.94 0.19
C PRO A 32 6.81 -6.83 1.47
N GLY A 33 5.65 -7.49 1.45
CA GLY A 33 4.73 -7.49 2.59
C GLY A 33 4.04 -6.15 2.86
N LEU A 34 3.97 -5.25 1.87
CA LEU A 34 3.10 -4.08 1.91
C LEU A 34 1.84 -4.35 1.08
N TYR A 35 0.69 -4.15 1.71
CA TYR A 35 -0.63 -4.26 1.12
C TYR A 35 -1.34 -2.90 1.20
N LEU A 36 -1.93 -2.49 0.07
CA LEU A 36 -2.76 -1.30 -0.04
C LEU A 36 -4.22 -1.73 -0.03
N ILE A 37 -5.02 -1.01 0.74
CA ILE A 37 -6.47 -1.15 0.76
C ILE A 37 -7.02 0.03 -0.04
N THR A 38 -7.75 -0.27 -1.11
CA THR A 38 -8.37 0.73 -1.98
C THR A 38 -9.88 0.52 -2.01
N TYR A 39 -10.64 1.49 -2.50
CA TYR A 39 -11.98 1.18 -3.01
C TYR A 39 -11.88 0.13 -4.10
N ALA A 40 -12.90 -0.71 -4.21
CA ALA A 40 -12.96 -1.66 -5.31
C ALA A 40 -13.08 -0.91 -6.64
N ALA A 41 -12.45 -1.44 -7.69
CA ALA A 41 -12.61 -0.90 -9.04
C ALA A 41 -13.93 -1.33 -9.71
N ASN A 42 -14.74 -2.13 -9.02
CA ASN A 42 -15.98 -2.70 -9.52
C ASN A 42 -17.18 -2.21 -8.68
N GLU A 43 -18.41 -2.39 -9.21
CA GLU A 43 -19.64 -1.91 -8.57
C GLU A 43 -20.19 -2.84 -7.47
N LYS A 44 -19.60 -4.02 -7.29
CA LYS A 44 -20.12 -5.08 -6.41
C LYS A 44 -19.43 -5.09 -5.05
N ASP A 45 -18.11 -4.97 -5.07
CA ASP A 45 -17.27 -5.02 -3.89
C ASP A 45 -17.09 -3.62 -3.32
N GLN A 46 -16.89 -3.54 -2.01
CA GLN A 46 -16.65 -2.25 -1.36
C GLN A 46 -15.16 -1.87 -1.44
N LEU A 47 -14.27 -2.85 -1.25
CA LEU A 47 -12.83 -2.65 -1.08
C LEU A 47 -12.02 -3.72 -1.82
N ASP A 48 -10.83 -3.32 -2.28
CA ASP A 48 -9.83 -4.20 -2.87
C ASP A 48 -8.53 -4.16 -2.05
N ILE A 49 -7.84 -5.30 -1.99
CA ILE A 49 -6.51 -5.41 -1.38
C ILE A 49 -5.48 -5.68 -2.47
N ILE A 50 -4.56 -4.73 -2.66
CA ILE A 50 -3.53 -4.77 -3.69
C ILE A 50 -2.16 -4.85 -3.03
N GLU A 51 -1.42 -5.91 -3.32
CA GLU A 51 -0.02 -6.01 -2.90
C GLU A 51 0.86 -5.02 -3.68
N SER A 52 1.82 -4.39 -3.01
CA SER A 52 2.68 -3.37 -3.63
C SER A 52 3.50 -3.87 -4.82
N ARG A 53 3.65 -5.20 -5.01
CA ARG A 53 4.34 -5.79 -6.18
C ARG A 53 3.70 -5.36 -7.50
N TYR A 54 2.37 -5.19 -7.50
CA TYR A 54 1.64 -4.80 -8.69
C TYR A 54 1.90 -3.35 -9.08
N LEU A 55 2.38 -2.52 -8.16
CA LEU A 55 2.72 -1.11 -8.45
C LEU A 55 3.93 -0.95 -9.37
N VAL A 56 4.74 -2.00 -9.57
CA VAL A 56 5.80 -1.96 -10.59
C VAL A 56 5.17 -1.74 -11.97
N GLN A 57 3.99 -2.32 -12.21
CA GLN A 57 3.24 -2.15 -13.44
C GLN A 57 2.64 -0.73 -13.51
N LYS A 58 2.97 0.01 -14.56
CA LYS A 58 2.49 1.39 -14.75
C LYS A 58 0.96 1.46 -14.89
N ARG A 59 0.34 0.46 -15.53
CA ARG A 59 -1.12 0.39 -15.70
C ARG A 59 -1.85 0.37 -14.36
N VAL A 60 -1.45 -0.54 -13.46
CA VAL A 60 -2.04 -0.67 -12.12
C VAL A 60 -1.95 0.64 -11.34
N ARG A 61 -0.81 1.33 -11.41
CA ARG A 61 -0.65 2.64 -10.74
C ARG A 61 -1.56 3.73 -11.27
N ASN A 62 -1.81 3.72 -12.58
CA ASN A 62 -2.63 4.74 -13.23
C ASN A 62 -4.12 4.52 -13.01
N THR A 63 -4.54 3.26 -12.82
CA THR A 63 -5.93 2.88 -12.58
C THR A 63 -6.24 2.61 -11.11
N LEU A 64 -5.28 2.86 -10.21
CA LEU A 64 -5.45 2.57 -8.80
C LEU A 64 -6.54 3.50 -8.22
N PRO A 65 -7.60 2.96 -7.61
CA PRO A 65 -8.56 3.77 -6.88
C PRO A 65 -7.92 4.44 -5.67
N GLU A 66 -8.68 5.29 -4.97
CA GLU A 66 -8.19 5.96 -3.76
C GLU A 66 -7.71 4.92 -2.72
N ILE A 67 -6.50 5.13 -2.22
CA ILE A 67 -5.91 4.31 -1.16
C ILE A 67 -6.47 4.80 0.17
N ILE A 68 -7.31 3.97 0.79
CA ILE A 68 -7.93 4.27 2.08
C ILE A 68 -7.18 3.67 3.26
N GLY A 69 -6.34 2.66 3.02
CA GLY A 69 -5.57 2.04 4.09
C GLY A 69 -4.30 1.34 3.64
N VAL A 70 -3.43 1.06 4.60
CA VAL A 70 -2.19 0.32 4.40
C VAL A 70 -1.98 -0.68 5.52
N ALA A 71 -1.64 -1.91 5.13
CA ALA A 71 -1.24 -2.97 6.02
C ALA A 71 0.17 -3.43 5.64
N SER A 72 0.97 -3.80 6.64
CA SER A 72 2.36 -4.19 6.37
C SER A 72 2.82 -5.30 7.29
N ASP A 73 3.48 -6.34 6.80
CA ASP A 73 4.18 -7.29 7.67
C ASP A 73 5.67 -6.92 7.86
N ILE A 74 6.10 -5.78 7.29
CA ILE A 74 7.52 -5.45 7.16
C ILE A 74 8.23 -5.38 8.53
N ARG A 75 7.52 -5.06 9.63
CA ARG A 75 8.07 -5.06 10.99
C ARG A 75 8.64 -6.42 11.41
N ARG A 76 8.03 -7.55 11.03
CA ARG A 76 8.61 -8.88 11.30
C ARG A 76 9.84 -9.13 10.45
N ARG A 77 9.84 -8.70 9.18
CA ARG A 77 10.97 -8.89 8.27
C ARG A 77 12.24 -8.14 8.71
N TRP A 78 12.15 -6.89 9.16
CA TRP A 78 13.33 -6.15 9.62
C TRP A 78 13.99 -6.78 10.85
N LYS A 79 13.20 -7.43 11.73
CA LYS A 79 13.77 -8.22 12.84
C LYS A 79 14.56 -9.43 12.35
N LEU A 80 14.14 -10.05 11.23
CA LEU A 80 14.81 -11.22 10.64
C LEU A 80 16.00 -10.84 9.75
N SER A 81 16.00 -9.63 9.20
CA SER A 81 17.06 -9.11 8.32
C SER A 81 18.19 -8.42 9.09
N GLY A 82 18.07 -8.27 10.41
CA GLY A 82 19.18 -7.92 11.29
C GLY A 82 20.06 -9.16 11.52
N LYS A 83 20.87 -9.49 10.51
CA LYS A 83 22.09 -10.30 10.63
C LYS A 83 23.25 -9.43 10.19
#